data_AF-A0A9K3DP92-F1
#
_entry.id   AF-A0A9K3DP92-F1
#
_cell.length_a   1.000
_cell.length_b   1.000
_cell.length_c   1.000
_cell.angle_alpha   90.00
_cell.angle_beta   90.00
_cell.angle_gamma   90.00
#
_symmetry.space_group_name_H-M   'P 1'
#
loop_
_entity.id
_entity.type
_entity.pdbx_description
1 polymer ?
#
loop_
_entity_poly.entity_id
_entity_poly.type
_entity_poly.pdbx_seq_one_letter_code
_entity_poly.pdbx_strand_id
1 'polypeptide(L)'
;MKNLPATAQVAAQQGSYLADCFNRMEECTKNPEGPICSRESGRHRFRPFRYKHLGQFALLGGEQTATQLPSHWLSIGHSSQWL
;
A
#
# COMPACT_ATOMS: atom_id res chain seq x y z
N MET A 1 -4.20 11.11 12.61
CA MET A 1 -3.88 10.46 11.32
C MET A 1 -2.52 9.79 11.47
N LYS A 2 -2.41 8.47 11.27
CA LYS A 2 -1.09 7.83 11.23
C LYS A 2 -0.60 7.95 9.79
N ASN A 3 0.44 8.75 9.57
CA ASN A 3 1.03 8.88 8.24
C ASN A 3 1.70 7.56 7.86
N LEU A 4 1.47 7.12 6.62
CA LEU A 4 2.18 5.98 6.06
C LEU A 4 3.64 6.37 5.82
N PRO A 5 4.59 5.41 5.86
CA PRO A 5 5.99 5.71 5.62
C PRO A 5 6.20 6.22 4.18
N ALA A 6 7.13 7.16 4.00
CA ALA A 6 7.48 7.74 2.70
C ALA A 6 8.35 6.77 1.88
N THR A 7 7.77 5.64 1.46
CA THR A 7 8.45 4.61 0.69
C THR A 7 7.85 4.47 -0.71
N ALA A 8 8.68 4.06 -1.68
CA ALA A 8 8.23 3.78 -3.03
C ALA A 8 7.11 2.72 -3.08
N GLN A 9 7.13 1.75 -2.16
CA GLN A 9 6.06 0.76 -2.03
C GLN A 9 4.70 1.40 -1.71
N VAL A 10 4.66 2.33 -0.76
CA VAL A 10 3.42 3.05 -0.41
C VAL A 10 2.95 3.86 -1.61
N ALA A 11 3.86 4.60 -2.26
CA ALA A 11 3.54 5.41 -3.44
C ALA A 11 2.99 4.56 -4.59
N ALA A 12 3.59 3.40 -4.88
CA ALA A 12 3.14 2.48 -5.92
C ALA A 12 1.72 1.95 -5.63
N GLN A 13 1.45 1.51 -4.39
CA GLN A 13 0.11 1.03 -4.03
C GLN A 13 -0.95 2.13 -4.07
N GLN A 14 -0.60 3.34 -3.62
CA GLN A 14 -1.49 4.50 -3.72
C GLN A 14 -1.77 4.87 -5.17
N GLY A 15 -0.76 4.83 -6.04
CA GLY A 15 -0.90 5.07 -7.47
C GLY A 15 -1.82 4.06 -8.14
N SER A 16 -1.62 2.75 -7.91
CA SER A 16 -2.51 1.70 -8.43
C SER A 16 -3.95 1.87 -7.95
N TYR A 17 -4.15 2.20 -6.68
CA TYR A 17 -5.49 2.44 -6.13
C TYR A 17 -6.17 3.66 -6.77
N LEU A 18 -5.44 4.77 -6.96
CA LEU A 18 -5.98 5.96 -7.60
C LEU A 18 -6.33 5.71 -9.07
N ALA A 19 -5.49 4.96 -9.79
CA ALA A 19 -5.77 4.58 -11.17
C ALA A 19 -7.07 3.76 -11.28
N ASP A 20 -7.28 2.80 -10.38
CA ASP A 20 -8.54 2.03 -10.30
C ASP A 20 -9.74 2.92 -10.00
N CYS A 21 -9.59 3.88 -9.07
CA CYS A 21 -10.65 4.85 -8.78
C CYS A 21 -11.01 5.70 -10.00
N PHE A 22 -10.03 6.15 -10.78
CA PHE A 22 -10.29 6.93 -11.99
C PHE A 22 -10.96 6.09 -13.08
N ASN A 23 -10.52 4.84 -13.27
CA ASN A 23 -11.14 3.93 -14.24
C ASN A 23 -12.63 3.67 -13.93
N ARG A 24 -12.99 3.65 -12.65
CA ARG A 24 -14.35 3.32 -12.18
C ARG A 24 -15.16 4.54 -11.73
N MET A 25 -14.71 5.75 -12.07
CA MET A 25 -15.27 6.98 -11.53
C MET A 25 -16.75 7.19 -11.87
N GLU A 26 -17.17 6.82 -13.08
CA GLU A 26 -18.57 6.94 -13.49
C GLU A 26 -19.48 5.97 -12.71
N GLU A 27 -19.05 4.71 -12.58
CA GLU A 27 -19.77 3.67 -11.85
C GLU A 27 -19.92 4.03 -10.37
N CYS A 28 -18.82 4.42 -9.71
CA CYS A 28 -18.82 4.77 -8.30
C CYS A 28 -19.53 6.10 -8.00
N THR A 29 -19.83 6.91 -9.02
CA THR A 29 -20.69 8.09 -8.88
C THR A 29 -22.17 7.70 -8.85
N LYS A 30 -22.58 6.70 -9.64
CA LYS A 30 -23.96 6.17 -9.65
C LYS A 30 -24.23 5.26 -8.45
N ASN A 31 -23.27 4.41 -8.09
CA ASN A 31 -23.36 3.44 -7.00
C ASN A 31 -22.15 3.59 -6.05
N PRO A 32 -22.23 4.44 -5.01
CA PRO A 32 -21.10 4.69 -4.12
C PRO A 32 -20.80 3.48 -3.22
N GLU A 33 -19.55 3.04 -3.23
CA GLU A 33 -19.08 1.87 -2.46
C GLU A 33 -18.50 2.20 -1.08
N GLY A 34 -18.20 3.48 -0.85
CA GLY A 34 -17.52 3.93 0.35
C GLY A 34 -18.44 4.01 1.58
N PRO A 35 -17.84 4.30 2.75
CA PRO A 35 -18.58 4.48 3.99
C PRO A 35 -19.54 5.68 3.91
N ILE A 36 -20.53 5.68 4.79
CA ILE A 36 -21.49 6.79 4.93
C ILE A 36 -20.75 8.06 5.34
N CYS A 37 -20.97 9.15 4.61
CA CYS A 37 -20.47 10.46 5.00
C CYS A 37 -21.16 10.88 6.30
N SER A 38 -20.40 11.13 7.36
CA SER A 38 -20.95 11.54 8.65
C SER A 38 -21.39 13.01 8.69
N ARG A 39 -20.90 13.83 7.75
CA ARG A 39 -21.11 15.28 7.72
C ARG A 39 -22.13 15.75 6.68
N GLU A 40 -22.38 14.94 5.65
CA GLU A 40 -23.33 15.24 4.57
C GLU A 40 -24.17 14.00 4.29
N SER A 41 -25.43 14.19 3.90
CA SER A 41 -26.28 13.10 3.43
C SER A 41 -25.67 12.46 2.18
N GLY A 42 -25.07 11.26 2.33
CA GLY A 42 -24.45 10.54 1.22
C GLY A 42 -23.45 9.46 1.65
N ARG A 43 -22.80 8.84 0.66
CA ARG A 43 -21.69 7.91 0.84
C ARG A 43 -20.46 8.42 0.09
N HIS A 44 -19.28 8.12 0.61
CA HIS A 44 -18.06 8.29 -0.17
C HIS A 44 -18.13 7.39 -1.43
N ARG A 45 -17.65 7.90 -2.58
CA ARG A 45 -17.70 7.16 -3.86
C ARG A 45 -16.89 5.86 -3.79
N PHE A 46 -15.70 5.91 -3.20
CA PHE A 46 -14.76 4.80 -3.13
C PHE A 46 -14.52 4.34 -1.69
N ARG A 47 -14.13 3.07 -1.54
CA ARG A 47 -13.64 2.51 -0.27
C ARG A 47 -12.30 3.14 0.08
N PRO A 48 -11.98 3.38 1.36
CA PRO A 48 -10.70 3.99 1.76
C PRO A 48 -9.51 3.10 1.35
N PHE A 49 -8.41 3.74 0.95
CA PHE A 49 -7.15 3.07 0.66
C PHE A 49 -6.66 2.26 1.87
N ARG A 50 -6.23 1.02 1.63
CA ARG A 50 -5.65 0.14 2.66
C ARG A 50 -4.25 -0.28 2.22
N TYR A 51 -3.24 0.23 2.91
CA TYR A 51 -1.85 -0.16 2.68
C TYR A 51 -1.61 -1.61 3.11
N LYS A 52 -1.02 -2.41 2.23
CA LYS A 52 -0.53 -3.76 2.53
C LYS A 52 0.99 -3.73 2.59
N HIS A 53 1.56 -3.85 3.78
CA HIS A 53 3.01 -3.95 3.93
C HIS A 53 3.51 -5.28 3.34
N LEU A 54 4.56 -5.22 2.51
CA LEU A 54 5.09 -6.37 1.76
C LEU A 54 6.48 -6.78 2.26
N GLY A 55 7.02 -6.03 3.22
CA GLY A 55 8.36 -6.24 3.75
C GLY A 55 9.27 -5.05 3.53
N GLN A 56 10.52 -5.20 3.94
CA GLN A 56 11.59 -4.22 3.78
C GLN A 56 12.88 -4.94 3.39
N PHE A 57 13.67 -4.29 2.55
CA PHE A 57 14.96 -4.79 2.09
C PHE A 57 15.99 -3.69 2.33
N ALA A 58 17.15 -4.07 2.89
CA ALA A 58 18.25 -3.17 3.14
C ALA A 58 19.58 -3.87 2.81
N LEU A 59 20.36 -3.27 1.90
CA LEU A 59 21.71 -3.73 1.59
C LEU A 59 22.65 -3.31 2.74
N LEU A 60 23.44 -4.25 3.26
CA LEU A 60 24.39 -4.01 4.35
C LEU A 60 25.84 -3.81 3.85
N GLY A 61 26.08 -4.07 2.56
CA GLY A 61 27.43 -4.10 1.98
C GLY A 61 28.12 -5.45 2.19
N GLY A 62 29.26 -5.67 1.54
CA GLY A 62 30.01 -6.93 1.64
C GLY A 62 29.20 -8.16 1.21
N GLU A 63 28.38 -8.01 0.16
CA GLU A 63 27.44 -9.01 -0.35
C GLU A 63 26.37 -9.48 0.66
N GLN A 64 26.09 -8.71 1.71
CA GLN A 64 25.06 -9.05 2.69
C GLN A 64 23.83 -8.14 2.54
N THR A 65 22.66 -8.74 2.65
CA THR A 65 21.36 -8.03 2.60
C THR A 65 20.51 -8.48 3.76
N ALA A 66 19.83 -7.55 4.42
CA ALA A 66 18.81 -7.80 5.42
C ALA A 66 17.41 -7.67 4.79
N THR A 67 16.56 -8.66 4.99
CA THR A 67 15.19 -8.67 4.48
C THR A 67 14.21 -8.99 5.60
N GLN A 68 13.11 -8.26 5.63
CA GLN A 68 12.01 -8.45 6.56
C GLN A 68 10.73 -8.71 5.78
N LEU A 69 10.10 -9.86 5.99
CA LEU A 69 8.84 -10.22 5.32
C LEU A 69 7.62 -10.02 6.25
N PRO A 70 6.40 -9.83 5.70
CA PRO A 70 5.18 -9.50 6.47
C PRO A 70 4.71 -10.57 7.47
N SER A 71 5.37 -11.72 7.54
CA SER A 71 5.00 -12.86 8.40
C SER A 71 6.19 -13.42 9.19
N HIS A 72 7.13 -12.54 9.59
CA HIS A 72 8.13 -12.82 10.64
C HIS A 72 9.33 -13.68 10.22
N TRP A 73 9.83 -13.48 9.00
CA TRP A 73 11.17 -13.97 8.62
C TRP A 73 12.08 -12.76 8.47
N LEU A 74 13.05 -12.65 9.36
CA LEU A 74 14.21 -11.77 9.22
C LEU A 74 15.35 -12.64 8.70
N SER A 75 15.82 -12.36 7.49
CA SER A 75 16.96 -13.07 6.91
C SER A 75 18.08 -12.09 6.65
N ILE A 76 19.30 -12.45 7.06
CA ILE A 76 20.51 -11.65 6.87
C ILE A 76 21.57 -12.57 6.29
N GLY A 77 22.16 -12.18 5.16
CA GLY A 77 23.28 -12.89 4.56
C GLY A 77 23.35 -12.76 3.04
N HIS A 78 24.24 -13.54 2.44
CA HIS A 78 24.49 -13.52 0.99
C HIS A 78 23.30 -14.02 0.17
N SER A 79 22.59 -15.05 0.65
CA SER A 79 21.42 -15.59 -0.05
C SER A 79 20.27 -14.59 -0.14
N SER A 80 20.13 -13.70 0.85
CA SER A 80 19.10 -12.67 0.89
C SER A 80 19.32 -11.52 -0.11
N GLN A 81 20.53 -11.42 -0.69
CA GLN A 81 20.80 -10.45 -1.77
C GLN A 81 20.17 -10.85 -3.10
N TRP A 82 19.94 -12.14 -3.31
CA TRP A 82 19.41 -12.70 -4.56
C TRP A 82 17.90 -13.00 -4.51
N LEU A 83 17.23 -12.66 -3.40
CA LEU A 83 15.79 -12.76 -3.20
C LEU A 83 15.09 -11.45 -3.60
#